data_AF-A0A640P5T1-F1
#
_entry.id   AF-A0A640P5T1-F1
#
_cell.length_a   1.000
_cell.length_b   1.000
_cell.length_c   1.000
_cell.angle_alpha   90.00
_cell.angle_beta   90.00
_cell.angle_gamma   90.00
#
_symmetry.space_group_name_H-M   'P 1'
#
loop_
_entity.id
_entity.type
_entity.pdbx_description
1 polymer ?
#
loop_
_entity_poly.entity_id
_entity_poly.type
_entity_poly.pdbx_seq_one_letter_code
_entity_poly.pdbx_strand_id
1 'polypeptide(L)' 'MNSDRIEGNWKEMKGKVQQKWGKLTDDDLDVIDGRREELVGKIQQEYGKTRDEAEKEVNEYFN' A
#
# COMPACT_ATOMS: atom_id res chain seq x y z
N MET A 1 -15.50 11.40 5.02
CA MET A 1 -14.68 10.92 6.15
C MET A 1 -13.92 9.72 5.63
N ASN A 2 -12.78 9.95 4.97
CA ASN A 2 -11.95 8.86 4.46
C ASN A 2 -10.85 8.63 5.50
N SER A 3 -10.77 7.40 6.03
CA SER A 3 -9.53 6.96 6.68
C SER A 3 -8.52 6.72 5.57
N ASP A 4 -7.81 7.78 5.16
CA ASP A 4 -6.72 7.73 4.17
C ASP A 4 -5.45 7.04 4.71
N ARG A 5 -5.50 6.59 5.97
CA ARG A 5 -4.40 5.94 6.67
C ARG A 5 -4.79 4.53 7.06
N ILE A 6 -3.86 3.60 6.83
CA ILE A 6 -3.94 2.23 7.33
C ILE A 6 -3.80 2.31 8.85
N GLU A 7 -4.87 1.97 9.56
CA GLU A 7 -4.93 2.02 11.02
C GLU A 7 -4.09 0.88 11.62
N GLY A 8 -3.11 1.21 12.45
CA GLY A 8 -2.22 0.24 13.11
C GLY A 8 -0.73 0.61 13.06
N ASN A 9 0.13 -0.28 13.58
CA ASN A 9 1.57 -0.10 13.57
C ASN A 9 2.14 -0.37 12.17
N TRP A 10 2.15 0.66 11.32
CA TRP A 10 2.67 0.59 9.94
C TRP A 10 4.07 -0.05 9.87
N LYS A 11 4.95 0.24 10.85
CA LYS A 11 6.32 -0.32 10.88
C LYS A 11 6.32 -1.86 10.98
N GLU A 12 5.40 -2.44 11.73
CA GLU A 12 5.24 -3.90 11.81
C GLU A 12 4.56 -4.47 10.56
N MET A 13 3.66 -3.71 9.94
CA MET A 13 2.93 -4.14 8.73
C MET A 13 3.80 -4.07 7.48
N LYS A 14 4.78 -3.16 7.43
CA LYS A 14 5.69 -2.93 6.31
C LYS A 14 6.26 -4.22 5.72
N GLY A 15 6.77 -5.12 6.55
CA GLY A 15 7.29 -6.41 6.09
C GLY A 15 6.24 -7.29 5.42
N LYS A 16 4.99 -7.30 5.92
CA LYS A 16 3.89 -8.05 5.32
C LYS A 16 3.40 -7.43 4.01
N VAL A 17 3.38 -6.10 3.96
CA VAL A 17 3.07 -5.32 2.75
C VAL A 17 4.12 -5.61 1.68
N GLN A 18 5.41 -5.62 2.04
CA GLN A 18 6.49 -5.99 1.12
C GLN A 18 6.34 -7.43 0.61
N GLN A 19 5.94 -8.38 1.47
CA GLN A 19 5.68 -9.75 1.03
C GLN A 19 4.49 -9.84 0.05
N LYS A 20 3.42 -9.06 0.29
CA LYS A 20 2.25 -9.01 -0.60
C LYS A 20 2.58 -8.34 -1.93
N TRP A 21 3.29 -7.23 -1.89
CA TRP A 21 3.71 -6.44 -3.04
C TRP A 21 5.23 -6.45 -3.17
N GLY A 22 5.80 -7.60 -3.54
CA GLY A 22 7.25 -7.82 -3.62
C GLY A 22 8.05 -6.92 -4.57
N LYS A 23 7.41 -6.09 -5.39
CA LYS A 23 8.09 -5.03 -6.17
C LYS A 23 8.32 -3.76 -5.36
N LEU A 24 7.51 -3.50 -4.33
CA LEU A 24 7.71 -2.38 -3.44
C LEU A 24 8.92 -2.63 -2.57
N THR A 25 9.85 -1.68 -2.54
CA THR A 25 11.04 -1.76 -1.70
C THR A 25 10.74 -1.27 -0.29
N ASP A 26 11.65 -1.56 0.63
CA ASP A 26 11.57 -1.02 1.99
C ASP A 26 11.54 0.53 1.98
N ASP A 27 12.28 1.17 1.08
CA ASP A 27 12.28 2.63 0.92
C ASP A 27 10.92 3.16 0.43
N ASP A 28 10.30 2.51 -0.56
CA ASP A 28 8.95 2.87 -1.03
C ASP A 28 7.94 2.84 0.11
N LEU A 29 8.00 1.80 0.94
CA LEU A 29 7.08 1.63 2.05
C LEU A 29 7.33 2.61 3.21
N ASP A 30 8.56 3.10 3.39
CA ASP A 30 8.82 4.21 4.31
C ASP A 30 8.20 5.52 3.81
N VAL A 31 8.31 5.80 2.51
CA VAL A 31 7.70 7.00 1.90
C VAL A 31 6.17 6.97 2.01
N ILE A 32 5.58 5.78 1.83
CA ILE A 32 4.14 5.56 1.97
C ILE A 32 3.66 5.92 3.39
N ASP A 33 4.43 5.61 4.44
CA ASP A 33 4.10 5.91 5.86
C ASP A 33 2.66 5.51 6.27
N GLY A 34 2.17 4.40 5.74
CA GLY A 34 0.82 3.89 5.98
C GLY A 34 -0.29 4.72 5.31
N ARG A 35 0.05 5.66 4.43
CA ARG A 35 -0.92 6.37 3.60
C ARG A 35 -1.41 5.46 2.50
N ARG A 36 -2.71 5.21 2.53
CA ARG A 36 -3.34 4.27 1.64
C ARG A 36 -3.27 4.72 0.18
N GLU A 37 -3.49 6.01 -0.07
CA GLU A 37 -3.40 6.58 -1.42
C GLU A 37 -2.00 6.46 -2.02
N GLU A 38 -0.95 6.65 -1.21
CA GLU A 38 0.44 6.51 -1.65
C GLU A 38 0.75 5.05 -2.00
N LEU A 39 0.27 4.10 -1.20
CA LEU A 39 0.42 2.67 -1.50
C LEU A 39 -0.26 2.31 -2.82
N VAL A 40 -1.48 2.80 -3.04
CA VAL A 40 -2.23 2.64 -4.29
C VAL A 40 -1.47 3.27 -5.47
N GLY A 41 -0.90 4.46 -5.30
CA GLY A 41 -0.07 5.13 -6.31
C GLY A 41 1.14 4.30 -6.71
N LYS A 42 1.89 3.82 -5.72
CA LYS A 42 3.07 2.97 -5.94
C LYS A 42 2.72 1.64 -6.61
N ILE A 43 1.60 1.01 -6.24
CA ILE A 43 1.14 -0.23 -6.89
C ILE A 43 0.82 0.03 -8.37
N GLN A 44 0.17 1.14 -8.72
CA GLN A 44 -0.08 1.49 -10.12
C GLN A 44 1.23 1.63 -10.90
N GLN A 45 2.22 2.33 -10.33
CA GLN A 45 3.51 2.56 -10.98
C GLN A 45 4.32 1.27 -11.17
N GLU A 46 4.48 0.47 -10.12
CA GLU A 46 5.34 -0.73 -10.13
C GLU A 46 4.70 -1.94 -10.82
N TYR A 47 3.37 -2.04 -10.77
CA TYR A 47 2.63 -3.16 -11.34
C TYR A 47 1.89 -2.82 -12.64
N GLY A 48 1.85 -1.56 -13.05
CA GLY A 48 1.14 -1.14 -14.26
C GLY A 48 -0.37 -1.32 -14.16
N LYS A 49 -0.93 -1.27 -12.95
CA LYS A 49 -2.35 -1.50 -12.68
C LYS A 49 -3.14 -0.20 -12.79
N THR A 50 -4.43 -0.31 -13.10
CA THR A 50 -5.33 0.83 -12.99
C THR A 50 -5.52 1.22 -11.52
N ARG A 51 -5.92 2.47 -11.28
CA ARG A 51 -6.19 2.92 -9.90
C ARG A 51 -7.27 2.08 -9.23
N ASP A 52 -8.33 1.72 -9.93
CA ASP A 52 -9.43 0.91 -9.39
C ASP A 52 -8.95 -0.48 -8.93
N GLU A 53 -8.14 -1.15 -9.75
CA GLU A 53 -7.53 -2.45 -9.40
C GLU A 53 -6.62 -2.34 -8.18
N ALA A 54 -5.76 -1.32 -8.13
CA ALA A 54 -4.86 -1.09 -7.01
C ALA A 54 -5.63 -0.74 -5.71
N GLU A 55 -6.66 0.12 -5.80
CA GLU A 55 -7.53 0.45 -4.67
C GLU A 55 -8.28 -0.76 -4.16
N LYS A 56 -8.77 -1.62 -5.07
CA LYS A 56 -9.44 -2.87 -4.73
C LYS A 56 -8.50 -3.82 -3.99
N GLU A 57 -7.29 -4.04 -4.49
CA GLU A 57 -6.32 -4.91 -3.81
C GLU A 57 -5.92 -4.40 -2.43
N VAL A 58 -5.72 -3.09 -2.30
CA VAL A 58 -5.40 -2.46 -1.02
C VAL A 58 -6.59 -2.58 -0.07
N ASN A 59 -7.82 -2.32 -0.54
CA ASN A 59 -9.05 -2.56 0.24
C ASN A 59 -9.10 -4.01 0.72
N GLU A 60 -9.02 -4.99 -0.19
CA GLU A 60 -9.13 -6.41 0.13
C GLU A 60 -8.07 -6.89 1.13
N TYR A 61 -6.90 -6.25 1.15
CA TYR A 61 -5.83 -6.60 2.08
C TYR A 61 -6.00 -6.01 3.49
N PHE A 62 -6.59 -4.81 3.63
CA PHE A 62 -6.73 -4.10 4.91
C PHE A 62 -8.15 -4.07 5.48
N ASN A 63 -9.11 -4.74 4.83
CA ASN A 63 -10.48 -4.91 5.32
C ASN A 63 -10.59 -5.96 6.43
#